data_AF-A0A257I0Z2-F1
#
_entry.id   AF-A0A257I0Z2-F1
#
_cell.length_a   1.000
_cell.length_b   1.000
_cell.length_c   1.000
_cell.angle_alpha   90.00
_cell.angle_beta   90.00
_cell.angle_gamma   90.00
#
_symmetry.space_group_name_H-M   'P 1'
#
loop_
_entity.id
_entity.type
_entity.pdbx_description
1 polymer ?
#
loop_
_entity_poly.entity_id
_entity_poly.type
_entity_poly.pdbx_seq_one_letter_code
_entity_poly.pdbx_strand_id
1 'polypeptide(L)'
;MRVSFILSALLSFSVCIGQTDQQVNTQTPKELVADNGKLTVKFDLTRGGAISWISYSGSQRSLVNIADEGRYIQQSYYAGKSLDRKAAGQSPNWSPWAWNPIQVGDAFRNRAKILDYKQSKDTLYVKCIPMQWDMNNQPAEAEMEQWTFLNGNVLTIRNRLTCHRTDEIYGDSLMRNQELPAVYPISALNNLYTYDGNAPFTNAPFKKLEVKNLSSGFWGRYKEVTENWMAFVDNANIGMAVYNPQCLMFLAGVAGEPGKESTDGSTSYIAPIKDEIIYKNSVYEYEYYILIGSLAQMREQIYAIKKIR
;
A
#
# COMPACT_ATOMS: atom_id res chain seq x y z
N MET A 1 -74.50 45.16 26.11
CA MET A 1 -74.00 43.78 25.94
C MET A 1 -73.49 43.67 24.50
N ARG A 2 -72.16 43.50 24.34
CA ARG A 2 -71.37 43.26 23.10
C ARG A 2 -71.47 44.33 21.98
N VAL A 3 -70.39 45.10 21.85
CA VAL A 3 -70.01 45.86 20.63
C VAL A 3 -68.89 45.09 19.94
N SER A 4 -69.14 44.65 18.71
CA SER A 4 -68.17 43.95 17.85
C SER A 4 -67.28 44.96 17.13
N PHE A 5 -65.96 44.83 17.29
CA PHE A 5 -64.96 45.48 16.45
C PHE A 5 -64.47 44.52 15.38
N ILE A 6 -64.52 44.97 14.13
CA ILE A 6 -63.95 44.30 12.96
C ILE A 6 -62.44 44.59 12.95
N LEU A 7 -61.61 43.54 13.02
CA LEU A 7 -60.16 43.65 12.90
C LEU A 7 -59.72 43.03 11.56
N SER A 8 -59.14 43.87 10.70
CA SER A 8 -58.57 43.51 9.40
C SER A 8 -57.27 42.74 9.58
N ALA A 9 -57.18 41.53 9.03
CA ALA A 9 -55.95 40.74 9.03
C ALA A 9 -55.10 41.07 7.78
N LEU A 10 -53.90 41.61 8.01
CA LEU A 10 -52.85 41.77 7.00
C LEU A 10 -52.10 40.44 6.83
N LEU A 11 -52.08 39.90 5.61
CA LEU A 11 -51.21 38.78 5.23
C LEU A 11 -49.79 39.30 4.95
N SER A 12 -48.83 38.88 5.76
CA SER A 12 -47.39 39.07 5.50
C SER A 12 -46.88 37.89 4.67
N PHE A 13 -46.44 38.15 3.43
CA PHE A 13 -45.67 37.18 2.64
C PHE A 13 -44.22 37.15 3.15
N SER A 14 -43.83 36.08 3.84
CA SER A 14 -42.42 35.79 4.11
C SER A 14 -41.76 35.19 2.87
N VAL A 15 -40.85 35.95 2.27
CA VAL A 15 -39.94 35.47 1.21
C VAL A 15 -38.86 34.64 1.88
N CYS A 16 -38.87 33.32 1.67
CA CYS A 16 -37.75 32.45 1.99
C CYS A 16 -36.62 32.75 1.00
N ILE A 17 -35.60 33.50 1.45
CA ILE A 17 -34.35 33.65 0.72
C ILE A 17 -33.61 32.31 0.82
N GLY A 18 -33.49 31.61 -0.31
CA GLY A 18 -32.74 30.37 -0.41
C GLY A 18 -31.30 30.57 0.03
N GLN A 19 -30.82 29.69 0.90
CA GLN A 19 -29.40 29.53 1.15
C GLN A 19 -28.77 29.08 -0.18
N THR A 20 -28.01 29.99 -0.79
CA THR A 20 -27.10 29.64 -1.87
C THR A 20 -26.09 28.65 -1.32
N ASP A 21 -26.15 27.40 -1.79
CA ASP A 21 -25.08 26.42 -1.63
C ASP A 21 -23.78 27.07 -2.12
N GLN A 22 -22.91 27.42 -1.17
CA GLN A 22 -21.52 27.69 -1.50
C GLN A 22 -20.93 26.38 -1.99
N GLN A 23 -20.75 26.26 -3.31
CA GLN A 23 -19.83 25.29 -3.88
C GLN A 23 -18.45 25.59 -3.32
N VAL A 24 -18.10 24.95 -2.20
CA VAL A 24 -16.73 24.87 -1.74
C VAL A 24 -16.00 24.10 -2.83
N ASN A 25 -15.21 24.82 -3.63
CA ASN A 25 -14.27 24.22 -4.56
C ASN A 25 -13.15 23.56 -3.73
N THR A 26 -13.44 22.42 -3.12
CA THR A 26 -12.45 21.63 -2.39
C THR A 26 -11.53 21.00 -3.41
N GLN A 27 -10.41 21.68 -3.68
CA GLN A 27 -9.29 21.07 -4.37
C GLN A 27 -8.94 19.75 -3.67
N THR A 28 -8.84 18.66 -4.44
CA THR A 28 -8.40 17.37 -3.92
C THR A 28 -7.11 17.56 -3.12
N PRO A 29 -7.05 17.14 -1.84
CA PRO A 29 -5.83 17.27 -1.06
C PRO A 29 -4.70 16.49 -1.72
N LYS A 30 -3.46 16.95 -1.53
CA LYS A 30 -2.29 16.22 -2.05
C LYS A 30 -1.98 14.96 -1.24
N GLU A 31 -2.40 14.95 0.02
CA GLU A 31 -2.07 13.91 0.99
C GLU A 31 -3.28 13.64 1.89
N LEU A 32 -3.48 12.38 2.28
CA LEU A 32 -4.32 12.01 3.41
C LEU A 32 -3.46 11.63 4.60
N VAL A 33 -3.95 11.91 5.81
CA VAL A 33 -3.22 11.64 7.06
C VAL A 33 -4.13 10.98 8.08
N ALA A 34 -3.65 9.87 8.65
CA ALA A 34 -4.23 9.26 9.85
C ALA A 34 -3.16 9.24 10.96
N ASP A 35 -3.56 9.60 12.18
CA ASP A 35 -2.72 9.58 13.37
C ASP A 35 -3.53 9.10 14.58
N ASN A 36 -3.22 7.90 15.06
CA ASN A 36 -3.92 7.30 16.20
C ASN A 36 -3.28 7.63 17.57
N GLY A 37 -2.32 8.56 17.63
CA GLY A 37 -1.54 8.91 18.81
C GLY A 37 -0.37 7.95 19.11
N LYS A 38 -0.18 6.92 18.28
CA LYS A 38 0.97 6.00 18.33
C LYS A 38 1.74 6.01 17.02
N LEU A 39 1.04 5.93 15.90
CA LEU A 39 1.60 6.00 14.55
C LEU A 39 0.91 7.11 13.74
N THR A 40 1.67 7.69 12.81
CA THR A 40 1.17 8.52 11.72
C THR A 40 1.37 7.77 10.40
N VAL A 41 0.33 7.70 9.57
CA VAL A 41 0.38 7.14 8.21
C VAL A 41 -0.11 8.20 7.23
N LYS A 42 0.55 8.28 6.07
CA LYS A 42 0.17 9.22 5.00
C LYS A 42 0.05 8.53 3.66
N PHE A 43 -0.98 8.91 2.90
CA PHE A 43 -1.18 8.51 1.51
C PHE A 43 -0.90 9.69 0.59
N ASP A 44 -0.16 9.48 -0.49
CA ASP A 44 0.09 10.50 -1.51
C ASP A 44 -0.97 10.43 -2.63
N LEU A 45 -1.97 11.32 -2.57
CA LEU A 45 -3.04 11.39 -3.58
C LEU A 45 -2.56 11.93 -4.94
N THR A 46 -1.36 12.52 -5.00
CA THR A 46 -0.73 12.85 -6.30
C THR A 46 -0.10 11.62 -6.97
N ARG A 47 -0.03 10.48 -6.26
CA ARG A 47 0.54 9.19 -6.69
C ARG A 47 -0.38 8.02 -6.30
N GLY A 48 -1.65 8.08 -6.74
CA GLY A 48 -2.61 6.98 -6.57
C GLY A 48 -3.03 6.66 -5.14
N GLY A 49 -2.66 7.50 -4.17
CA GLY A 49 -2.89 7.28 -2.74
C GLY A 49 -2.06 6.15 -2.15
N ALA A 50 -0.90 5.84 -2.72
CA ALA A 50 0.02 4.87 -2.12
C ALA A 50 0.56 5.38 -0.77
N ILE A 51 0.95 4.46 0.12
CA ILE A 51 1.53 4.82 1.42
C ILE A 51 2.91 5.41 1.18
N SER A 52 3.05 6.69 1.51
CA SER A 52 4.30 7.47 1.38
C SER A 52 5.02 7.66 2.72
N TRP A 53 4.32 7.40 3.83
CA TRP A 53 4.83 7.67 5.16
C TRP A 53 4.26 6.72 6.20
N ILE A 54 5.13 6.20 7.05
CA ILE A 54 4.80 5.54 8.31
C ILE A 54 5.82 6.03 9.35
N SER A 55 5.36 6.56 10.48
CA SER A 55 6.22 6.95 11.59
C SER A 55 5.54 6.75 12.93
N TYR A 56 6.29 6.86 14.03
CA TYR A 56 5.69 7.17 15.32
C TYR A 56 4.96 8.52 15.26
N SER A 57 3.87 8.65 16.03
CA SER A 57 3.11 9.90 16.13
C SER A 57 4.01 11.06 16.59
N GLY A 58 3.91 12.20 15.91
CA GLY A 58 4.74 13.39 16.15
C GLY A 58 6.18 13.31 15.61
N SER A 59 6.63 12.16 15.13
CA SER A 59 7.97 12.01 14.52
C SER A 59 8.05 12.73 13.18
N GLN A 60 9.20 13.36 12.91
CA GLN A 60 9.54 13.91 11.59
C GLN A 60 10.33 12.92 10.73
N ARG A 61 10.44 11.66 11.17
CA ARG A 61 11.18 10.60 10.48
C ARG A 61 10.23 9.51 9.98
N SER A 62 10.14 9.39 8.66
CA SER A 62 9.45 8.28 7.98
C SER A 62 10.31 7.03 7.97
N LEU A 63 9.67 5.88 8.17
CA LEU A 63 10.28 4.56 7.99
C LEU A 63 10.13 4.02 6.56
N VAL A 64 9.41 4.74 5.68
CA VAL A 64 9.18 4.36 4.28
C VAL A 64 10.16 5.10 3.37
N ASN A 65 10.83 4.37 2.47
CA ASN A 65 11.65 4.96 1.42
C ASN A 65 10.78 5.34 0.22
N ILE A 66 10.88 6.57 -0.24
CA ILE A 66 10.09 7.15 -1.34
C ILE A 66 11.00 7.83 -2.39
N ALA A 67 12.25 7.37 -2.50
CA ALA A 67 13.24 7.96 -3.39
C ALA A 67 12.82 7.93 -4.88
N ASP A 68 12.00 6.93 -5.26
CA ASP A 68 11.42 6.81 -6.59
C ASP A 68 10.00 6.21 -6.52
N GLU A 69 9.33 6.16 -7.68
CA GLU A 69 7.94 5.72 -7.83
C GLU A 69 7.75 4.23 -7.48
N GLY A 70 8.77 3.40 -7.64
CA GLY A 70 8.70 1.98 -7.32
C GLY A 70 8.70 1.68 -5.83
N ARG A 71 9.05 2.64 -4.96
CA ARG A 71 9.34 2.38 -3.53
C ARG A 71 8.22 2.77 -2.56
N TYR A 72 7.15 3.37 -3.05
CA TYR A 72 5.94 3.54 -2.24
C TYR A 72 5.40 2.16 -1.86
N ILE A 73 4.82 2.03 -0.66
CA ILE A 73 4.13 0.79 -0.30
C ILE A 73 2.76 0.85 -0.98
N GLN A 74 2.58 -0.01 -2.00
CA GLN A 74 1.55 0.16 -3.01
C GLN A 74 1.08 -1.18 -3.58
N GLN A 75 -0.05 -1.16 -4.27
CA GLN A 75 -0.53 -2.30 -5.06
C GLN A 75 0.19 -2.38 -6.41
N SER A 76 0.65 -3.58 -6.75
CA SER A 76 1.25 -3.97 -8.03
C SER A 76 0.93 -5.44 -8.29
N TYR A 77 0.58 -5.79 -9.53
CA TYR A 77 0.17 -7.16 -9.88
C TYR A 77 0.78 -7.60 -11.20
N TYR A 78 0.89 -8.91 -11.42
CA TYR A 78 1.36 -9.47 -12.68
C TYR A 78 0.35 -10.47 -13.23
N ALA A 79 -0.06 -10.33 -14.49
CA ALA A 79 -0.96 -11.27 -15.15
C ALA A 79 -0.57 -11.58 -16.60
N GLY A 80 -0.91 -12.79 -17.04
CA GLY A 80 -0.76 -13.22 -18.43
C GLY A 80 0.68 -13.28 -18.94
N LYS A 81 0.85 -13.38 -20.26
CA LYS A 81 2.13 -13.55 -20.97
C LYS A 81 2.98 -12.28 -20.89
N SER A 82 4.29 -12.44 -20.88
CA SER A 82 5.20 -11.32 -21.13
C SER A 82 5.27 -11.06 -22.63
N LEU A 83 4.97 -9.84 -23.07
CA LEU A 83 4.84 -9.47 -24.47
C LEU A 83 5.87 -8.42 -24.86
N ASP A 84 6.39 -8.53 -26.08
CA ASP A 84 7.10 -7.44 -26.75
C ASP A 84 6.07 -6.56 -27.47
N ARG A 85 5.88 -5.35 -26.94
CA ARG A 85 4.96 -4.32 -27.46
C ARG A 85 5.71 -3.04 -27.78
N LYS A 86 7.03 -3.09 -28.05
CA LYS A 86 7.85 -1.89 -28.33
C LYS A 86 7.28 -1.07 -29.51
N ALA A 87 6.79 -1.74 -30.55
CA ALA A 87 6.14 -1.09 -31.68
C ALA A 87 4.86 -0.30 -31.31
N ALA A 88 4.24 -0.63 -30.18
CA ALA A 88 3.07 0.07 -29.63
C ALA A 88 3.45 1.08 -28.52
N GLY A 89 4.74 1.36 -28.30
CA GLY A 89 5.21 2.34 -27.32
C GLY A 89 5.60 1.78 -25.95
N GLN A 90 5.74 0.45 -25.81
CA GLN A 90 6.30 -0.16 -24.60
C GLN A 90 7.74 0.32 -24.36
N SER A 91 8.08 0.58 -23.10
CA SER A 91 9.43 0.93 -22.68
C SER A 91 10.43 -0.18 -23.05
N PRO A 92 11.55 0.14 -23.73
CA PRO A 92 12.59 -0.84 -24.03
C PRO A 92 13.23 -1.47 -22.79
N ASN A 93 13.22 -0.77 -21.64
CA ASN A 93 13.74 -1.29 -20.38
C ASN A 93 12.82 -2.36 -19.75
N TRP A 94 11.56 -2.41 -20.19
CA TRP A 94 10.51 -3.29 -19.67
C TRP A 94 9.87 -4.02 -20.85
N SER A 95 10.68 -4.80 -21.56
CA SER A 95 10.24 -5.60 -22.72
C SER A 95 11.07 -6.89 -22.84
N PRO A 96 10.45 -8.08 -22.96
CA PRO A 96 9.01 -8.31 -22.87
C PRO A 96 8.48 -8.11 -21.45
N TRP A 97 7.22 -7.68 -21.31
CA TRP A 97 6.59 -7.44 -20.01
C TRP A 97 5.15 -7.94 -19.95
N ALA A 98 4.73 -8.37 -18.75
CA ALA A 98 3.38 -8.86 -18.50
C ALA A 98 2.40 -7.70 -18.25
N TRP A 99 1.11 -8.01 -18.13
CA TRP A 99 0.14 -7.01 -17.65
C TRP A 99 0.50 -6.65 -16.21
N ASN A 100 0.79 -5.37 -15.97
CA ASN A 100 1.33 -4.92 -14.70
C ASN A 100 0.76 -3.55 -14.27
N PRO A 101 -0.44 -3.52 -13.65
CA PRO A 101 -1.00 -2.31 -13.08
C PRO A 101 -0.18 -1.86 -11.86
N ILE A 102 0.15 -0.57 -11.79
CA ILE A 102 0.87 0.05 -10.68
C ILE A 102 0.03 1.19 -10.12
N GLN A 103 -0.11 1.21 -8.79
CA GLN A 103 -0.90 2.22 -8.09
C GLN A 103 -0.31 3.63 -8.19
N VAL A 104 1.02 3.82 -8.11
CA VAL A 104 1.56 5.19 -8.16
C VAL A 104 1.55 5.82 -9.56
N GLY A 105 1.64 5.01 -10.62
CA GLY A 105 1.92 5.50 -11.96
C GLY A 105 2.84 4.59 -12.79
N ASP A 106 3.09 5.00 -14.03
CA ASP A 106 3.93 4.25 -14.98
C ASP A 106 5.40 4.72 -14.96
N ALA A 107 6.29 3.98 -15.65
CA ALA A 107 7.71 4.29 -15.72
C ALA A 107 8.03 5.63 -16.43
N PHE A 108 7.03 6.27 -17.05
CA PHE A 108 7.13 7.56 -17.74
C PHE A 108 6.64 8.73 -16.88
N ARG A 109 6.30 8.44 -15.61
CA ARG A 109 5.84 9.41 -14.61
C ARG A 109 4.42 9.94 -14.85
N ASN A 110 3.58 9.21 -15.56
CA ASN A 110 2.14 9.48 -15.53
C ASN A 110 1.52 8.85 -14.27
N ARG A 111 0.48 9.47 -13.72
CA ARG A 111 -0.08 9.10 -12.41
C ARG A 111 -1.37 8.31 -12.55
N ALA A 112 -1.60 7.40 -11.62
CA ALA A 112 -2.91 6.82 -11.43
C ALA A 112 -3.96 7.90 -11.15
N LYS A 113 -5.18 7.69 -11.63
CA LYS A 113 -6.28 8.61 -11.46
C LYS A 113 -7.05 8.28 -10.18
N ILE A 114 -7.11 9.20 -9.23
CA ILE A 114 -7.95 9.06 -8.03
C ILE A 114 -9.43 9.06 -8.41
N LEU A 115 -10.19 8.12 -7.86
CA LEU A 115 -11.64 7.97 -8.05
C LEU A 115 -12.43 8.31 -6.78
N ASP A 116 -11.95 7.85 -5.63
CA ASP A 116 -12.56 8.14 -4.32
C ASP A 116 -11.47 8.08 -3.24
N TYR A 117 -11.68 8.78 -2.13
CA TYR A 117 -10.79 8.75 -0.98
C TYR A 117 -11.53 9.17 0.30
N LYS A 118 -11.15 8.58 1.44
CA LYS A 118 -11.70 8.91 2.75
C LYS A 118 -10.60 8.89 3.80
N GLN A 119 -10.72 9.77 4.79
CA GLN A 119 -9.82 9.79 5.94
C GLN A 119 -10.59 10.00 7.24
N SER A 120 -10.13 9.35 8.30
CA SER A 120 -10.48 9.60 9.69
C SER A 120 -9.20 9.69 10.52
N LYS A 121 -9.34 9.78 11.84
CA LYS A 121 -8.19 9.74 12.77
C LYS A 121 -7.32 8.49 12.59
N ASP A 122 -7.93 7.34 12.33
CA ASP A 122 -7.30 6.02 12.41
C ASP A 122 -7.56 5.14 11.17
N THR A 123 -8.21 5.68 10.15
CA THR A 123 -8.56 4.95 8.92
C THR A 123 -8.29 5.81 7.70
N LEU A 124 -7.65 5.20 6.70
CA LEU A 124 -7.48 5.77 5.36
C LEU A 124 -8.09 4.84 4.31
N TYR A 125 -8.71 5.43 3.29
CA TYR A 125 -9.20 4.73 2.11
C TYR A 125 -8.82 5.50 0.84
N VAL A 126 -8.43 4.77 -0.19
CA VAL A 126 -8.29 5.31 -1.55
C VAL A 126 -8.79 4.30 -2.57
N LYS A 127 -9.35 4.84 -3.66
CA LYS A 127 -9.66 4.12 -4.90
C LYS A 127 -9.05 4.86 -6.09
N CYS A 128 -8.37 4.15 -6.99
CA CYS A 128 -7.79 4.73 -8.20
C CYS A 128 -7.87 3.82 -9.42
N ILE A 129 -7.68 4.41 -10.60
CA ILE A 129 -7.35 3.69 -11.84
C ILE A 129 -5.82 3.64 -11.96
N PRO A 130 -5.18 2.46 -11.87
CA PRO A 130 -3.74 2.30 -12.00
C PRO A 130 -3.28 2.39 -13.46
N MET A 131 -1.97 2.59 -13.63
CA MET A 131 -1.31 2.66 -14.94
C MET A 131 -0.53 1.38 -15.23
N GLN A 132 -0.37 1.03 -16.50
CA GLN A 132 0.56 -0.02 -16.92
C GLN A 132 2.00 0.45 -16.73
N TRP A 133 2.82 -0.27 -15.95
CA TRP A 133 4.20 0.13 -15.69
C TRP A 133 5.02 0.37 -16.96
N ASP A 134 4.89 -0.53 -17.93
CA ASP A 134 5.74 -0.61 -19.12
C ASP A 134 5.26 0.28 -20.27
N MET A 135 4.09 0.90 -20.17
CA MET A 135 3.48 1.70 -21.25
C MET A 135 3.39 3.17 -20.86
N ASN A 136 3.54 4.07 -21.84
CA ASN A 136 3.44 5.50 -21.59
C ASN A 136 1.98 5.98 -21.55
N ASN A 137 1.54 6.41 -20.38
CA ASN A 137 0.24 7.01 -20.10
C ASN A 137 -0.94 6.09 -20.47
N GLN A 138 -0.80 4.79 -20.21
CA GLN A 138 -1.84 3.80 -20.48
C GLN A 138 -2.46 3.27 -19.18
N PRO A 139 -3.75 3.58 -18.90
CA PRO A 139 -4.49 2.95 -17.82
C PRO A 139 -4.52 1.42 -17.97
N ALA A 140 -4.52 0.70 -16.86
CA ALA A 140 -4.44 -0.75 -16.88
C ALA A 140 -5.79 -1.48 -16.99
N GLU A 141 -6.89 -0.74 -17.24
CA GLU A 141 -8.27 -1.27 -17.27
C GLU A 141 -8.60 -2.05 -15.98
N ALA A 142 -8.29 -1.43 -14.85
CA ALA A 142 -8.58 -1.96 -13.52
C ALA A 142 -8.90 -0.82 -12.53
N GLU A 143 -9.43 -1.19 -11.38
CA GLU A 143 -9.53 -0.33 -10.21
C GLU A 143 -8.75 -0.96 -9.06
N MET A 144 -8.05 -0.14 -8.28
CA MET A 144 -7.40 -0.53 -7.03
C MET A 144 -8.06 0.20 -5.87
N GLU A 145 -8.44 -0.55 -4.85
CA GLU A 145 -8.93 -0.02 -3.58
C GLU A 145 -7.98 -0.44 -2.46
N GLN A 146 -7.72 0.46 -1.52
CA GLN A 146 -6.93 0.18 -0.33
C GLN A 146 -7.62 0.77 0.90
N TRP A 147 -7.81 -0.05 1.93
CA TRP A 147 -8.21 0.38 3.27
C TRP A 147 -7.05 0.16 4.23
N THR A 148 -6.71 1.16 5.03
CA THR A 148 -5.68 1.06 6.06
C THR A 148 -6.25 1.47 7.41
N PHE A 149 -6.17 0.58 8.39
CA PHE A 149 -6.66 0.77 9.75
C PHE A 149 -5.48 0.79 10.72
N LEU A 150 -5.43 1.80 11.59
CA LEU A 150 -4.38 2.01 12.58
C LEU A 150 -4.86 1.60 13.97
N ASN A 151 -4.34 0.51 14.53
CA ASN A 151 -4.62 0.10 15.92
C ASN A 151 -3.31 -0.03 16.72
N GLY A 152 -3.10 0.90 17.66
CA GLY A 152 -1.83 0.99 18.37
C GLY A 152 -0.65 1.12 17.39
N ASN A 153 0.25 0.16 17.41
CA ASN A 153 1.42 0.10 16.54
C ASN A 153 1.28 -0.86 15.34
N VAL A 154 0.04 -1.27 15.04
CA VAL A 154 -0.30 -2.19 13.95
C VAL A 154 -1.09 -1.45 12.88
N LEU A 155 -0.69 -1.63 11.64
CA LEU A 155 -1.47 -1.29 10.46
C LEU A 155 -2.09 -2.57 9.91
N THR A 156 -3.41 -2.58 9.73
CA THR A 156 -4.11 -3.60 8.93
C THR A 156 -4.44 -3.00 7.57
N ILE A 157 -3.94 -3.60 6.49
CA ILE A 157 -4.13 -3.10 5.14
C ILE A 157 -4.88 -4.13 4.32
N ARG A 158 -6.05 -3.74 3.80
CA ARG A 158 -6.85 -4.53 2.86
C ARG A 158 -6.73 -3.94 1.47
N ASN A 159 -6.57 -4.79 0.48
CA ASN A 159 -6.43 -4.41 -0.91
C ASN A 159 -7.46 -5.15 -1.74
N ARG A 160 -7.96 -4.47 -2.77
CA ARG A 160 -8.83 -5.05 -3.77
C ARG A 160 -8.45 -4.53 -5.13
N LEU A 161 -8.15 -5.45 -6.04
CA LEU A 161 -8.02 -5.22 -7.47
C LEU A 161 -9.32 -5.67 -8.15
N THR A 162 -9.91 -4.82 -8.99
CA THR A 162 -11.01 -5.19 -9.87
C THR A 162 -10.59 -4.98 -11.32
N CYS A 163 -10.31 -6.06 -12.04
CA CYS A 163 -9.93 -6.04 -13.45
C CYS A 163 -11.17 -5.94 -14.34
N HIS A 164 -11.10 -5.13 -15.39
CA HIS A 164 -12.12 -5.02 -16.42
C HIS A 164 -11.47 -4.85 -17.81
N ARG A 165 -10.38 -5.58 -18.04
CA ARG A 165 -9.63 -5.56 -19.29
C ARG A 165 -10.48 -6.07 -20.44
N THR A 166 -10.39 -5.37 -21.56
CA THR A 166 -11.08 -5.74 -22.81
C THR A 166 -10.16 -6.44 -23.81
N ASP A 167 -8.85 -6.38 -23.60
CA ASP A 167 -7.86 -7.04 -24.43
C ASP A 167 -7.80 -8.57 -24.22
N GLU A 168 -7.26 -9.30 -25.22
CA GLU A 168 -6.93 -10.73 -25.12
C GLU A 168 -5.41 -10.99 -25.22
N ILE A 169 -4.60 -9.93 -25.35
CA ILE A 169 -3.21 -10.05 -25.84
C ILE A 169 -2.32 -10.81 -24.85
N TYR A 170 -2.58 -10.67 -23.56
CA TYR A 170 -1.81 -11.36 -22.52
C TYR A 170 -2.23 -12.82 -22.35
N GLY A 171 -3.44 -13.19 -22.79
CA GLY A 171 -4.08 -14.44 -22.40
C GLY A 171 -4.33 -14.56 -20.90
N ASP A 172 -5.02 -15.62 -20.51
CA ASP A 172 -5.38 -15.93 -19.13
C ASP A 172 -4.71 -17.24 -18.65
N SER A 173 -4.99 -17.66 -17.41
CA SER A 173 -4.55 -18.94 -16.83
C SER A 173 -3.02 -19.12 -16.68
N LEU A 174 -2.27 -18.01 -16.59
CA LEU A 174 -0.84 -18.04 -16.31
C LEU A 174 -0.55 -17.66 -14.87
N MET A 175 0.13 -18.56 -14.17
CA MET A 175 0.60 -18.34 -12.81
C MET A 175 1.72 -17.30 -12.79
N ARG A 176 1.61 -16.31 -11.90
CA ARG A 176 2.62 -15.28 -11.69
C ARG A 176 2.85 -15.05 -10.20
N ASN A 177 4.11 -14.83 -9.82
CA ASN A 177 4.48 -14.38 -8.48
C ASN A 177 3.88 -12.98 -8.25
N GLN A 178 3.11 -12.82 -7.18
CA GLN A 178 2.62 -11.54 -6.69
C GLN A 178 3.40 -11.14 -5.44
N GLU A 179 3.75 -9.86 -5.33
CA GLU A 179 4.28 -9.25 -4.12
C GLU A 179 3.11 -8.69 -3.31
N LEU A 180 2.84 -9.25 -2.12
CA LEU A 180 1.61 -9.00 -1.36
C LEU A 180 1.90 -8.43 0.06
N PRO A 181 2.50 -7.24 0.20
CA PRO A 181 2.91 -6.29 -0.83
C PRO A 181 4.44 -6.24 -0.96
N ALA A 182 4.94 -5.41 -1.88
CA ALA A 182 6.29 -4.87 -1.81
C ALA A 182 6.38 -3.78 -0.71
N VAL A 183 7.28 -3.92 0.26
CA VAL A 183 7.53 -2.91 1.29
C VAL A 183 8.98 -2.45 1.23
N TYR A 184 9.19 -1.14 1.24
CA TYR A 184 10.51 -0.52 1.15
C TYR A 184 10.83 0.31 2.39
N PRO A 185 11.28 -0.32 3.50
CA PRO A 185 11.75 0.43 4.64
C PRO A 185 13.03 1.20 4.32
N ILE A 186 13.28 2.30 5.03
CA ILE A 186 14.57 3.00 4.99
C ILE A 186 15.74 2.05 5.29
N SER A 187 16.88 2.21 4.62
CA SER A 187 18.03 1.31 4.84
C SER A 187 18.74 1.52 6.18
N ALA A 188 18.35 2.54 6.96
CA ALA A 188 18.70 2.64 8.38
C ALA A 188 18.13 1.50 9.24
N LEU A 189 17.08 0.81 8.77
CA LEU A 189 16.62 -0.46 9.30
C LEU A 189 17.33 -1.59 8.54
N ASN A 190 18.51 -2.00 8.99
CA ASN A 190 19.42 -2.86 8.22
C ASN A 190 19.61 -4.27 8.79
N ASN A 191 18.97 -4.61 9.91
CA ASN A 191 19.05 -5.95 10.48
C ASN A 191 17.78 -6.75 10.15
N LEU A 192 17.93 -7.82 9.35
CA LEU A 192 16.82 -8.68 8.91
C LEU A 192 16.58 -9.84 9.89
N TYR A 193 15.33 -10.05 10.28
CA TYR A 193 14.91 -11.11 11.18
C TYR A 193 13.68 -11.85 10.66
N THR A 194 13.59 -13.12 11.01
CA THR A 194 12.39 -13.96 10.85
C THR A 194 12.45 -15.13 11.85
N TYR A 195 11.39 -15.94 11.91
CA TYR A 195 11.46 -17.28 12.50
C TYR A 195 11.58 -18.32 11.37
N ASP A 196 12.67 -19.10 11.40
CA ASP A 196 12.98 -20.15 10.41
C ASP A 196 12.99 -21.57 11.02
N GLY A 197 12.36 -21.74 12.18
CA GLY A 197 12.27 -23.03 12.86
C GLY A 197 11.02 -23.85 12.48
N ASN A 198 10.96 -25.07 13.00
CA ASN A 198 9.91 -26.06 12.71
C ASN A 198 8.74 -26.06 13.71
N ALA A 199 8.76 -25.15 14.69
CA ALA A 199 7.72 -25.00 15.72
C ALA A 199 7.17 -23.56 15.69
N PRO A 200 6.52 -23.14 14.60
CA PRO A 200 6.05 -21.77 14.46
C PRO A 200 5.02 -21.41 15.53
N PHE A 201 5.01 -20.15 15.93
CA PHE A 201 4.06 -19.61 16.91
C PHE A 201 4.20 -20.17 18.33
N THR A 202 5.39 -20.68 18.68
CA THR A 202 5.68 -21.25 20.03
C THR A 202 6.56 -20.36 20.89
N ASN A 203 6.90 -19.14 20.44
CA ASN A 203 7.92 -18.27 21.03
C ASN A 203 9.35 -18.83 20.99
N ALA A 204 9.61 -19.91 20.26
CA ALA A 204 10.98 -20.35 19.98
C ALA A 204 11.79 -19.18 19.35
N PRO A 205 13.11 -19.05 19.62
CA PRO A 205 13.87 -17.86 19.21
C PRO A 205 13.76 -17.55 17.71
N PHE A 206 13.55 -16.28 17.37
CA PHE A 206 13.74 -15.79 16.00
C PHE A 206 15.23 -15.67 15.67
N LYS A 207 15.56 -15.58 14.39
CA LYS A 207 16.93 -15.60 13.89
C LYS A 207 17.26 -14.33 13.11
N LYS A 208 18.46 -13.80 13.34
CA LYS A 208 19.05 -12.78 12.46
C LYS A 208 19.56 -13.44 11.20
N LEU A 209 19.11 -12.95 10.05
CA LEU A 209 19.50 -13.47 8.74
C LEU A 209 20.65 -12.65 8.15
N GLU A 210 21.41 -13.29 7.26
CA GLU A 210 22.30 -12.56 6.37
C GLU A 210 21.46 -11.73 5.38
N VAL A 211 21.78 -10.43 5.29
CA VAL A 211 21.11 -9.51 4.38
C VAL A 211 21.78 -9.57 3.01
N LYS A 212 21.01 -9.93 1.98
CA LYS A 212 21.49 -9.92 0.59
C LYS A 212 21.40 -8.51 0.01
N ASN A 213 22.47 -8.06 -0.64
CA ASN A 213 22.47 -6.80 -1.38
C ASN A 213 21.97 -7.03 -2.80
N LEU A 214 21.09 -6.16 -3.32
CA LEU A 214 20.60 -6.26 -4.69
C LEU A 214 21.74 -6.28 -5.72
N SER A 215 22.86 -5.60 -5.44
CA SER A 215 24.05 -5.60 -6.31
C SER A 215 24.69 -6.98 -6.48
N SER A 216 24.38 -7.96 -5.61
CA SER A 216 24.82 -9.35 -5.79
C SER A 216 23.97 -10.13 -6.81
N GLY A 217 23.00 -9.49 -7.46
CA GLY A 217 22.25 -10.00 -8.60
C GLY A 217 20.74 -10.01 -8.41
N PHE A 218 20.25 -10.34 -7.20
CA PHE A 218 18.82 -10.32 -6.89
C PHE A 218 18.57 -10.24 -5.38
N TRP A 219 17.33 -9.97 -4.98
CA TRP A 219 16.90 -10.06 -3.58
C TRP A 219 17.12 -11.47 -3.00
N GLY A 220 17.36 -11.54 -1.69
CA GLY A 220 17.39 -12.81 -0.98
C GLY A 220 16.03 -13.52 -1.08
N ARG A 221 16.06 -14.84 -1.28
CA ARG A 221 14.87 -15.68 -1.40
C ARG A 221 14.76 -16.57 -0.18
N TYR A 222 13.73 -16.36 0.62
CA TYR A 222 13.48 -17.07 1.86
C TYR A 222 12.24 -17.93 1.68
N LYS A 223 12.45 -19.25 1.56
CA LYS A 223 11.37 -20.24 1.52
C LYS A 223 11.07 -20.69 2.95
N GLU A 224 9.84 -21.13 3.19
CA GLU A 224 9.43 -21.70 4.49
C GLU A 224 9.53 -20.70 5.65
N VAL A 225 9.10 -19.46 5.42
CA VAL A 225 8.90 -18.47 6.49
C VAL A 225 7.67 -18.88 7.30
N THR A 226 7.83 -19.82 8.25
CA THR A 226 6.74 -20.57 8.89
C THR A 226 5.86 -19.74 9.81
N GLU A 227 6.30 -18.56 10.23
CA GLU A 227 5.46 -17.58 10.93
C GLU A 227 4.90 -16.48 10.03
N ASN A 228 5.15 -16.56 8.72
CA ASN A 228 4.65 -15.64 7.69
C ASN A 228 5.04 -14.16 7.90
N TRP A 229 6.15 -13.87 8.58
CA TRP A 229 6.66 -12.52 8.74
C TRP A 229 8.18 -12.42 8.56
N MET A 230 8.63 -11.24 8.13
CA MET A 230 10.01 -10.81 8.23
C MET A 230 10.06 -9.37 8.73
N ALA A 231 11.17 -8.98 9.35
CA ALA A 231 11.33 -7.63 9.90
C ALA A 231 12.71 -7.06 9.60
N PHE A 232 12.76 -5.77 9.26
CA PHE A 232 13.98 -4.98 9.28
C PHE A 232 13.96 -4.05 10.48
N VAL A 233 15.02 -4.08 11.28
CA VAL A 233 15.19 -3.25 12.48
C VAL A 233 16.55 -2.56 12.53
N ASP A 234 16.64 -1.52 13.34
CA ASP A 234 17.89 -0.85 13.67
C ASP A 234 18.71 -1.65 14.72
N ASN A 235 19.79 -1.05 15.23
CA ASN A 235 20.65 -1.67 16.24
C ASN A 235 20.00 -1.73 17.64
N ALA A 236 18.91 -1.00 17.87
CA ALA A 236 18.11 -1.08 19.10
C ALA A 236 16.97 -2.12 18.97
N ASN A 237 16.94 -2.91 17.88
CA ASN A 237 15.89 -3.84 17.53
C ASN A 237 14.50 -3.18 17.35
N ILE A 238 14.48 -1.89 17.01
CA ILE A 238 13.25 -1.16 16.66
C ILE A 238 13.15 -1.05 15.14
N GLY A 239 11.97 -1.29 14.58
CA GLY A 239 11.79 -1.13 13.14
C GLY A 239 10.41 -1.54 12.65
N MET A 240 10.40 -2.24 11.52
CA MET A 240 9.21 -2.56 10.75
C MET A 240 9.16 -4.05 10.43
N ALA A 241 8.04 -4.70 10.75
CA ALA A 241 7.74 -6.06 10.32
C ALA A 241 6.61 -6.05 9.27
N VAL A 242 6.72 -6.95 8.31
CA VAL A 242 5.66 -7.25 7.33
C VAL A 242 5.16 -8.65 7.61
N TYR A 243 3.86 -8.78 7.86
CA TYR A 243 3.18 -10.05 8.11
C TYR A 243 2.07 -10.24 7.08
N ASN A 244 2.13 -11.34 6.32
CA ASN A 244 1.04 -11.76 5.44
C ASN A 244 0.75 -13.25 5.68
N PRO A 245 -0.39 -13.61 6.31
CA PRO A 245 -0.69 -14.98 6.69
C PRO A 245 -0.86 -15.97 5.53
N GLN A 246 -0.90 -15.48 4.29
CA GLN A 246 -1.07 -16.31 3.09
C GLN A 246 0.27 -16.65 2.40
N CYS A 247 1.39 -16.09 2.86
CA CYS A 247 2.69 -16.21 2.20
C CYS A 247 3.69 -16.99 3.07
N LEU A 248 4.33 -18.00 2.48
CA LEU A 248 5.43 -18.76 3.08
C LEU A 248 6.78 -18.48 2.40
N MET A 249 6.76 -17.75 1.29
CA MET A 249 7.95 -17.32 0.57
C MET A 249 8.07 -15.81 0.65
N PHE A 250 9.27 -15.31 0.88
CA PHE A 250 9.56 -13.90 0.97
C PHE A 250 10.78 -13.56 0.14
N LEU A 251 10.73 -12.40 -0.50
CA LEU A 251 11.94 -11.70 -0.94
C LEU A 251 12.33 -10.68 0.12
N ALA A 252 13.62 -10.60 0.43
CA ALA A 252 14.12 -9.53 1.28
C ALA A 252 15.59 -9.20 0.99
N GLY A 253 15.99 -7.96 1.29
CA GLY A 253 17.36 -7.51 1.11
C GLY A 253 17.52 -6.00 1.26
N VAL A 254 18.68 -5.51 0.84
CA VAL A 254 18.99 -4.07 0.79
C VAL A 254 19.47 -3.72 -0.62
N ALA A 255 19.02 -2.59 -1.15
CA ALA A 255 19.65 -1.96 -2.31
C ALA A 255 20.48 -0.76 -1.82
N GLY A 256 21.72 -0.65 -2.31
CA GLY A 256 22.64 0.40 -1.90
C GLY A 256 23.26 0.15 -0.52
N GLU A 257 23.52 1.23 0.21
CA GLU A 257 24.21 1.20 1.51
C GLU A 257 23.21 1.22 2.67
N PRO A 258 23.51 0.57 3.80
CA PRO A 258 22.71 0.71 5.02
C PRO A 258 22.82 2.12 5.61
N GLY A 259 21.94 2.45 6.56
CA GLY A 259 22.02 3.70 7.31
C GLY A 259 21.44 4.93 6.61
N LYS A 260 20.65 4.75 5.54
CA LYS A 260 20.05 5.84 4.77
C LYS A 260 18.56 6.00 5.07
N GLU A 261 18.02 7.17 4.74
CA GLU A 261 16.70 7.64 5.14
C GLU A 261 15.71 7.67 3.96
N SER A 262 14.51 8.21 4.21
CA SER A 262 13.34 8.09 3.32
C SER A 262 13.52 8.58 1.89
N THR A 263 14.39 9.56 1.63
CA THR A 263 14.60 10.14 0.29
C THR A 263 15.89 9.65 -0.37
N ASP A 264 16.66 8.81 0.30
CA ASP A 264 17.92 8.30 -0.23
C ASP A 264 17.70 7.15 -1.22
N GLY A 265 18.61 7.02 -2.20
CA GLY A 265 18.57 5.93 -3.17
C GLY A 265 18.79 4.53 -2.57
N SER A 266 19.17 4.40 -1.30
CA SER A 266 19.32 3.10 -0.63
C SER A 266 18.08 2.73 0.18
N THR A 267 17.69 1.45 0.15
CA THR A 267 16.46 0.97 0.81
C THR A 267 16.64 -0.44 1.32
N SER A 268 15.98 -0.77 2.42
CA SER A 268 15.65 -2.15 2.76
C SER A 268 14.40 -2.56 1.98
N TYR A 269 14.18 -3.86 1.81
CA TYR A 269 13.07 -4.40 1.03
C TYR A 269 12.55 -5.70 1.63
N ILE A 270 11.22 -5.83 1.74
CA ILE A 270 10.52 -7.05 2.15
C ILE A 270 9.30 -7.22 1.25
N ALA A 271 9.14 -8.40 0.64
CA ALA A 271 7.94 -8.75 -0.09
C ALA A 271 7.50 -10.20 0.23
N PRO A 272 6.35 -10.40 0.89
CA PRO A 272 5.70 -11.71 0.92
C PRO A 272 5.25 -12.08 -0.49
N ILE A 273 5.56 -13.29 -0.93
CA ILE A 273 5.26 -13.77 -2.28
C ILE A 273 4.22 -14.88 -2.26
N LYS A 274 3.27 -14.77 -3.19
CA LYS A 274 2.31 -15.84 -3.49
C LYS A 274 2.12 -15.98 -4.99
N ASP A 275 2.01 -17.21 -5.44
CA ASP A 275 1.66 -17.53 -6.82
C ASP A 275 0.15 -17.42 -7.01
N GLU A 276 -0.26 -16.60 -7.98
CA GLU A 276 -1.66 -16.39 -8.32
C GLU A 276 -1.88 -16.36 -9.83
N ILE A 277 -3.08 -16.78 -10.24
CA ILE A 277 -3.61 -16.55 -11.58
C ILE A 277 -4.61 -15.40 -11.48
N ILE A 278 -4.30 -14.29 -12.12
CA ILE A 278 -5.22 -13.15 -12.28
C ILE A 278 -5.75 -13.15 -13.70
N TYR A 279 -7.07 -13.21 -13.85
CA TYR A 279 -7.78 -13.16 -15.12
C TYR A 279 -8.12 -11.72 -15.50
N LYS A 280 -8.43 -11.49 -16.78
CA LYS A 280 -8.79 -10.17 -17.30
C LYS A 280 -10.00 -9.50 -16.62
N ASN A 281 -10.85 -10.27 -15.94
CA ASN A 281 -12.04 -9.84 -15.21
C ASN A 281 -12.04 -10.25 -13.72
N SER A 282 -10.87 -10.58 -13.16
CA SER A 282 -10.76 -10.97 -11.75
C SER A 282 -11.11 -9.83 -10.79
N VAL A 283 -11.74 -10.18 -9.67
CA VAL A 283 -11.63 -9.43 -8.42
C VAL A 283 -10.65 -10.18 -7.53
N TYR A 284 -9.57 -9.53 -7.13
CA TYR A 284 -8.53 -10.12 -6.29
C TYR A 284 -8.36 -9.31 -5.02
N GLU A 285 -8.42 -9.98 -3.87
CA GLU A 285 -8.34 -9.35 -2.56
C GLU A 285 -7.27 -10.00 -1.71
N TYR A 286 -6.55 -9.19 -0.94
CA TYR A 286 -5.62 -9.69 0.08
C TYR A 286 -5.50 -8.70 1.23
N GLU A 287 -5.11 -9.23 2.38
CA GLU A 287 -4.88 -8.45 3.60
C GLU A 287 -3.48 -8.74 4.14
N TYR A 288 -2.77 -7.70 4.53
CA TYR A 288 -1.47 -7.80 5.18
C TYR A 288 -1.37 -6.82 6.35
N TYR A 289 -0.30 -6.97 7.12
CA TYR A 289 -0.04 -6.14 8.27
C TYR A 289 1.36 -5.56 8.21
N ILE A 290 1.47 -4.31 8.62
CA ILE A 290 2.73 -3.67 8.95
C ILE A 290 2.72 -3.37 10.43
N LEU A 291 3.76 -3.79 11.14
CA LEU A 291 3.91 -3.54 12.57
C LEU A 291 5.17 -2.71 12.79
N ILE A 292 5.07 -1.72 13.66
CA ILE A 292 6.20 -0.85 14.03
C ILE A 292 6.51 -1.04 15.52
N GLY A 293 7.77 -1.24 15.88
CA GLY A 293 8.14 -1.40 17.29
C GLY A 293 9.37 -2.26 17.48
N SER A 294 9.54 -2.80 18.69
CA SER A 294 10.60 -3.78 18.96
C SER A 294 10.28 -5.13 18.32
N LEU A 295 11.30 -5.91 17.96
CA LEU A 295 11.10 -7.28 17.43
C LEU A 295 10.17 -8.14 18.29
N ALA A 296 10.36 -8.10 19.61
CA ALA A 296 9.55 -8.87 20.56
C ALA A 296 8.08 -8.41 20.52
N GLN A 297 7.83 -7.10 20.57
CA GLN A 297 6.49 -6.53 20.52
C GLN A 297 5.81 -6.84 19.19
N MET A 298 6.50 -6.70 18.06
CA MET A 298 5.94 -6.99 16.74
C MET A 298 5.53 -8.46 16.63
N ARG A 299 6.37 -9.39 17.10
CA ARG A 299 6.06 -10.83 17.06
C ARG A 299 4.89 -11.19 17.98
N GLU A 300 4.83 -10.62 19.19
CA GLU A 300 3.69 -10.80 20.10
C GLU A 300 2.37 -10.35 19.45
N GLN A 301 2.37 -9.18 18.80
CA GLN A 301 1.19 -8.68 18.09
C GLN A 301 0.82 -9.58 16.91
N ILE A 302 1.79 -10.10 16.15
CA ILE A 302 1.53 -11.10 15.10
C ILE A 302 0.83 -12.35 15.66
N TYR A 303 1.26 -12.82 16.83
CA TYR A 303 0.62 -13.97 17.47
C TYR A 303 -0.80 -13.64 17.94
N ALA A 304 -1.04 -12.43 18.43
CA ALA A 304 -2.37 -11.96 18.79
C ALA A 304 -3.30 -11.87 17.56
N ILE A 305 -2.81 -11.29 16.45
CA ILE A 305 -3.54 -11.22 15.17
C ILE A 305 -3.89 -12.62 14.67
N LYS A 306 -2.95 -13.57 14.73
CA LYS A 306 -3.19 -14.96 14.32
C LYS A 306 -4.32 -15.63 15.10
N LYS A 307 -4.50 -15.33 16.38
CA LYS A 307 -5.51 -15.97 17.24
C LYS A 307 -6.94 -15.54 16.93
N ILE A 308 -7.11 -14.35 16.34
CA ILE A 308 -8.43 -13.76 16.05
C ILE A 308 -8.84 -13.91 14.57
N ARG A 309 -7.99 -14.54 13.76
CA ARG A 309 -8.27 -14.91 12.37
C ARG A 309 -8.60 -16.39 12.27
#